data_AF-A0A494VVB3-F1
#
_entry.id   AF-A0A494VVB3-F1
#
_cell.length_a   1.000
_cell.length_b   1.000
_cell.length_c   1.000
_cell.angle_alpha   90.00
_cell.angle_beta   90.00
_cell.angle_gamma   90.00
#
_symmetry.space_group_name_H-M   'P 1'
#
loop_
_entity.id
_entity.type
_entity.pdbx_description
1 polymer ?
#
loop_
_entity_poly.entity_id
_entity_poly.type
_entity_poly.pdbx_seq_one_letter_code
_entity_poly.pdbx_strand_id
1 'polypeptide(L)'
;MKQKKNFFERFSNWATAATGSSAAFVIAIAAIVIWLLTGPLAKYSDTWQLIINTGTTIITFLMVFLIQKSQNKDSKAIHLKLNELLAAHEGASNRMVDIEDLTEKELDHLHKFYQQLSDLAEDEDDITCTHSIDAAGENHKLKAVRYKRK
;
A
#
# COMPACT_ATOMS: atom_id res chain seq x y z
N MET A 1 -16.19 -18.58 12.65
CA MET A 1 -15.03 -17.98 13.36
C MET A 1 -14.88 -16.51 12.96
N LYS A 2 -15.45 -15.55 13.72
CA LYS A 2 -15.62 -14.15 13.25
C LYS A 2 -15.25 -13.07 14.29
N GLN A 3 -14.34 -13.35 15.23
CA GLN A 3 -14.13 -12.48 16.40
C GLN A 3 -12.68 -12.05 16.74
N LYS A 4 -11.63 -12.51 16.04
CA LYS A 4 -10.24 -12.13 16.37
C LYS A 4 -9.62 -10.98 15.53
N LYS A 5 -10.22 -10.59 14.39
CA LYS A 5 -9.65 -9.55 13.52
C LYS A 5 -9.69 -8.14 14.14
N ASN A 6 -10.68 -7.83 14.97
CA ASN A 6 -10.89 -6.46 15.45
C ASN A 6 -9.88 -6.00 16.51
N PHE A 7 -9.33 -6.88 17.36
CA PHE A 7 -8.43 -6.44 18.43
C PHE A 7 -7.04 -6.07 17.89
N PHE A 8 -6.42 -6.97 17.13
CA PHE A 8 -5.10 -6.70 16.54
C PHE A 8 -5.16 -5.51 15.58
N GLU A 9 -6.21 -5.40 14.76
CA GLU A 9 -6.36 -4.26 13.85
C GLU A 9 -6.58 -2.93 14.58
N ARG A 10 -7.37 -2.92 15.65
CA ARG A 10 -7.56 -1.70 16.46
C ARG A 10 -6.29 -1.32 17.21
N PHE A 11 -5.59 -2.30 17.77
CA PHE A 11 -4.31 -2.10 18.45
C PHE A 11 -3.26 -1.57 17.48
N SER A 12 -3.10 -2.19 16.30
CA SER A 12 -2.13 -1.74 15.30
C SER A 12 -2.43 -0.34 14.81
N ASN A 13 -3.68 -0.03 14.47
CA ASN A 13 -4.03 1.32 14.02
C ASN A 13 -3.81 2.37 15.12
N TRP A 14 -4.19 2.05 16.36
CA TRP A 14 -3.94 2.94 17.51
C TRP A 14 -2.44 3.12 17.76
N ALA A 15 -1.66 2.04 17.75
CA ALA A 15 -0.22 2.08 17.99
C ALA A 15 0.51 2.86 16.90
N THR A 16 0.19 2.65 15.63
CA THR A 16 0.74 3.42 14.51
C THR A 16 0.35 4.89 14.57
N ALA A 17 -0.91 5.21 14.90
CA ALA A 17 -1.36 6.60 15.05
C ALA A 17 -0.71 7.30 16.26
N ALA A 18 -0.59 6.60 17.39
CA ALA A 18 0.02 7.13 18.59
C ALA A 18 1.51 7.42 18.36
N THR A 19 2.26 6.45 17.82
CA THR A 19 3.70 6.58 17.55
C THR A 19 4.03 7.58 16.44
N GLY A 20 3.12 7.81 15.48
CA GLY A 20 3.26 8.83 14.44
C GLY A 20 2.92 10.26 14.88
N SER A 21 2.43 10.47 16.11
CA SER A 21 2.01 11.80 16.59
C SER A 21 3.19 12.66 17.07
N SER A 22 3.05 13.99 16.96
CA SER A 22 4.05 14.94 17.48
C SER A 22 4.30 14.79 18.98
N ALA A 23 3.27 14.41 19.75
CA ALA A 23 3.40 14.15 21.18
C ALA A 23 4.29 12.93 21.47
N ALA A 24 4.15 11.84 20.71
CA ALA A 24 5.01 10.66 20.87
C ALA A 24 6.47 10.96 20.53
N PHE A 25 6.73 11.82 19.54
CA PHE A 25 8.08 12.27 19.23
C PHE A 25 8.72 13.04 20.40
N VAL A 26 7.99 13.97 21.01
CA VAL A 26 8.47 14.71 22.19
C VAL A 26 8.75 13.76 23.36
N ILE A 27 7.86 12.79 23.61
CA ILE A 27 8.05 11.77 24.65
C ILE A 27 9.29 10.90 24.37
N ALA A 28 9.51 10.50 23.12
CA ALA A 28 10.68 9.72 22.73
C ALA A 28 11.99 10.49 22.96
N ILE A 29 12.03 11.77 22.59
CA ILE A 29 13.18 12.64 22.87
C ILE A 29 13.39 12.76 24.38
N ALA A 30 12.34 13.02 25.15
CA ALA A 30 12.44 13.12 26.60
C ALA A 30 12.98 11.83 27.23
N ALA A 31 12.54 10.66 26.74
CA ALA A 31 13.04 9.37 27.18
C ALA A 31 14.55 9.19 26.90
N ILE A 32 15.02 9.60 25.71
CA ILE A 32 16.45 9.59 25.36
C ILE A 32 17.25 10.52 26.27
N VAL A 33 16.74 11.72 26.54
CA VAL A 33 17.40 12.70 27.43
C VAL A 33 17.49 12.16 28.86
N ILE A 34 16.39 11.61 29.39
CA ILE A 34 16.38 10.98 30.73
C ILE A 34 17.39 9.83 30.78
N TRP A 35 17.39 8.96 29.77
CA TRP A 35 18.37 7.87 29.68
C TRP A 35 19.80 8.43 29.71
N LEU A 36 20.12 9.43 28.89
CA LEU A 36 21.44 10.07 28.86
C LEU A 36 21.86 10.63 30.23
N LEU A 37 20.94 11.30 30.93
CA LEU A 37 21.16 11.84 32.28
C LEU A 37 21.37 10.75 33.35
N THR A 38 20.83 9.55 33.15
CA THR A 38 21.11 8.39 34.03
C THR A 38 22.46 7.73 33.75
N GLY A 39 23.09 8.00 32.60
CA GLY A 39 24.38 7.45 32.20
C GLY A 39 25.52 7.70 33.20
N PRO A 40 25.73 8.93 33.70
CA PRO A 40 26.74 9.24 34.71
C PRO A 40 26.58 8.44 36.01
N LEU A 41 25.33 8.21 36.47
CA LEU A 41 25.05 7.40 37.66
C LEU A 41 25.44 5.93 37.45
N ALA A 42 25.23 5.42 36.24
CA ALA A 42 25.58 4.07 35.84
C ALA A 42 27.02 3.93 35.32
N LYS A 43 27.82 5.01 35.35
CA LYS A 43 29.18 5.09 34.77
C LYS A 43 29.24 4.64 33.29
N TYR A 44 28.16 4.85 32.54
CA TYR A 44 28.02 4.40 31.15
C TYR A 44 28.34 2.90 30.95
N SER A 45 27.94 2.06 31.91
CA SER A 45 28.22 0.62 31.89
C SER A 45 27.61 -0.12 30.70
N ASP A 46 28.16 -1.30 30.39
CA ASP A 46 27.66 -2.18 29.33
C ASP A 46 26.18 -2.54 29.56
N THR A 47 25.77 -2.75 30.81
CA THR A 47 24.36 -3.04 31.15
C THR A 47 23.45 -1.84 30.85
N TRP A 48 23.90 -0.61 31.10
CA TRP A 48 23.13 0.59 30.82
C TRP A 48 22.93 0.82 29.31
N GLN A 49 23.95 0.52 28.50
CA GLN A 49 23.86 0.54 27.03
C GLN A 49 22.99 -0.62 26.50
N LEU A 50 23.14 -1.81 27.09
CA LEU A 50 22.38 -3.00 26.69
C LEU A 50 20.87 -2.77 26.84
N ILE A 51 20.44 -2.13 27.93
CA ILE A 51 19.00 -1.88 28.18
C ILE A 51 18.37 -1.07 27.04
N ILE A 52 19.00 0.03 26.61
CA ILE A 52 18.43 0.85 25.53
C ILE A 52 18.52 0.15 24.17
N ASN A 53 19.63 -0.55 23.90
CA ASN A 53 19.83 -1.24 22.63
C ASN A 53 18.84 -2.39 22.48
N THR A 54 18.70 -3.23 23.51
CA THR A 54 17.75 -4.35 23.51
C THR A 54 16.31 -3.83 23.47
N GLY A 55 15.97 -2.82 24.27
CA GLY A 55 14.61 -2.25 24.29
C GLY A 55 14.22 -1.66 22.94
N THR A 56 15.08 -0.82 22.36
CA THR A 56 14.82 -0.17 21.07
C THR A 56 14.75 -1.18 19.93
N THR A 57 15.57 -2.24 19.97
CA THR A 57 15.52 -3.32 18.96
C THR A 57 14.19 -4.06 19.00
N ILE A 58 13.69 -4.42 20.19
CA ILE A 58 12.38 -5.08 20.34
C ILE A 58 11.26 -4.16 19.85
N ILE A 59 11.28 -2.88 20.26
CA ILE A 59 10.26 -1.89 19.82
C ILE A 59 10.31 -1.74 18.31
N THR A 60 11.48 -1.58 17.72
CA THR A 60 11.66 -1.44 16.26
C THR A 60 11.16 -2.68 15.52
N PHE A 61 11.51 -3.88 16.00
CA PHE A 61 11.04 -5.13 15.40
C PHE A 61 9.52 -5.22 15.41
N LEU A 62 8.87 -4.90 16.53
CA LEU A 62 7.41 -4.84 16.62
C LEU A 62 6.84 -3.76 15.69
N MET A 63 7.48 -2.59 15.62
CA MET A 63 7.04 -1.47 14.81
C MET A 63 7.05 -1.80 13.32
N VAL A 64 8.01 -2.59 12.82
CA VAL A 64 8.01 -3.05 11.42
C VAL A 64 6.71 -3.78 11.09
N PHE A 65 6.25 -4.71 11.94
CA PHE A 65 4.98 -5.41 11.71
C PHE A 65 3.77 -4.49 11.78
N LEU A 66 3.77 -3.52 12.71
CA LEU A 66 2.69 -2.54 12.84
C LEU A 66 2.61 -1.63 11.61
N ILE A 67 3.74 -1.12 11.15
CA ILE A 67 3.85 -0.32 9.93
C ILE A 67 3.40 -1.14 8.73
N GLN A 68 3.91 -2.36 8.55
CA GLN A 68 3.51 -3.24 7.44
C GLN A 68 2.00 -3.52 7.45
N LYS A 69 1.38 -3.74 8.62
CA LYS A 69 -0.06 -3.96 8.73
C LYS A 69 -0.86 -2.71 8.33
N SER A 70 -0.42 -1.52 8.77
CA SER A 70 -1.06 -0.24 8.37
C SER A 70 -0.90 0.00 6.88
N GLN A 71 0.33 -0.10 6.36
CA GLN A 71 0.65 0.10 4.95
C GLN A 71 -0.08 -0.88 4.04
N ASN A 72 -0.19 -2.16 4.41
CA ASN A 72 -0.93 -3.15 3.63
C ASN A 72 -2.42 -2.80 3.53
N LYS A 73 -3.02 -2.28 4.61
CA LYS A 73 -4.42 -1.83 4.59
C LYS A 73 -4.60 -0.59 3.71
N ASP A 74 -3.70 0.38 3.83
CA ASP A 74 -3.76 1.62 3.06
C ASP A 74 -3.52 1.37 1.57
N SER A 75 -2.56 0.50 1.23
CA SER A 75 -2.30 0.07 -0.15
C SER A 75 -3.56 -0.55 -0.76
N LYS A 76 -4.21 -1.49 -0.06
CA LYS A 76 -5.45 -2.10 -0.55
C LYS A 76 -6.58 -1.08 -0.77
N ALA A 77 -6.68 -0.06 0.10
CA ALA A 77 -7.67 0.99 -0.07
C ALA A 77 -7.37 1.88 -1.30
N ILE A 78 -6.09 2.13 -1.60
CA ILE A 78 -5.66 2.84 -2.81
C ILE A 78 -6.02 2.03 -4.05
N HIS A 79 -5.68 0.74 -4.09
CA HIS A 79 -6.03 -0.15 -5.20
C HIS A 79 -7.53 -0.17 -5.48
N LEU A 80 -8.37 -0.33 -4.44
CA LEU A 80 -9.83 -0.30 -4.61
C LEU A 80 -10.35 1.04 -5.16
N LYS A 81 -9.79 2.17 -4.71
CA LYS A 81 -10.16 3.49 -5.25
C LYS A 81 -9.76 3.63 -6.72
N LEU A 82 -8.58 3.15 -7.10
CA LEU A 82 -8.12 3.13 -8.50
C LEU A 82 -8.99 2.22 -9.36
N ASN A 83 -9.33 1.04 -8.85
CA ASN A 83 -10.20 0.08 -9.53
C ASN A 83 -11.58 0.68 -9.81
N GLU A 84 -12.16 1.44 -8.88
CA GLU A 84 -13.41 2.17 -9.12
C GLU A 84 -13.26 3.24 -10.22
N LEU A 85 -12.16 4.02 -10.20
CA LEU A 85 -11.88 5.01 -11.23
C LEU A 85 -11.68 4.38 -12.62
N LEU A 86 -10.96 3.26 -12.71
CA LEU A 86 -10.78 2.51 -13.95
C LEU A 86 -12.11 1.91 -14.43
N ALA A 87 -12.89 1.31 -13.53
CA ALA A 87 -14.18 0.73 -13.89
C ALA A 87 -15.20 1.77 -14.40
N ALA A 88 -15.11 3.02 -13.90
CA ALA A 88 -15.93 4.14 -14.32
C ALA A 88 -15.45 4.82 -15.62
N HIS A 89 -14.21 4.59 -16.05
CA HIS A 89 -13.65 5.20 -17.25
C HIS A 89 -13.98 4.37 -18.51
N GLU A 90 -14.75 4.93 -19.45
CA GLU A 90 -15.33 4.19 -20.60
C GLU A 90 -14.29 3.62 -21.58
N GLY A 91 -13.06 4.14 -21.60
CA GLY A 91 -11.95 3.63 -22.42
C GLY A 91 -10.94 2.77 -21.65
N ALA A 92 -11.09 2.62 -20.33
CA ALA A 92 -10.18 1.80 -19.55
C ALA A 92 -10.53 0.32 -19.74
N SER A 93 -9.51 -0.50 -20.01
CA SER A 93 -9.69 -1.95 -20.09
C SER A 93 -10.09 -2.49 -18.72
N ASN A 94 -11.22 -3.20 -18.63
CA ASN A 94 -11.62 -3.90 -17.40
C ASN A 94 -10.55 -4.91 -16.95
N ARG A 95 -9.64 -5.32 -17.83
CA ARG A 95 -8.51 -6.21 -17.50
C ARG A 95 -7.46 -5.52 -16.62
N MET A 96 -7.51 -4.19 -16.52
CA MET A 96 -6.65 -3.39 -15.62
C MET A 96 -7.23 -3.28 -14.21
N VAL A 97 -8.53 -3.57 -14.04
CA VAL A 97 -9.16 -3.64 -12.72
C VAL A 97 -8.66 -4.89 -12.02
N ASP A 98 -8.24 -4.75 -10.75
CA ASP A 98 -7.77 -5.86 -9.91
C ASP A 98 -6.46 -6.51 -10.43
N ILE A 99 -5.61 -5.70 -11.08
CA ILE A 99 -4.33 -6.15 -11.63
C ILE A 99 -3.38 -6.70 -10.55
N GLU A 100 -3.50 -6.23 -9.30
CA GLU A 100 -2.69 -6.65 -8.16
C GLU A 100 -2.89 -8.12 -7.75
N ASP A 101 -4.02 -8.73 -8.12
CA ASP A 101 -4.36 -10.12 -7.79
C ASP A 101 -3.94 -11.11 -8.89
N LEU A 102 -3.41 -10.62 -10.03
CA LEU A 102 -2.89 -11.47 -11.11
C LEU A 102 -1.62 -12.24 -10.67
N THR A 103 -1.46 -13.45 -11.20
CA THR A 103 -0.20 -14.17 -11.07
C THR A 103 0.91 -13.51 -11.88
N GLU A 104 2.17 -13.75 -11.50
CA GLU A 104 3.33 -13.19 -12.20
C GLU A 104 3.34 -13.54 -13.71
N LYS A 105 2.92 -14.75 -14.07
CA LYS A 105 2.79 -15.18 -15.47
C LYS A 105 1.71 -14.41 -16.23
N GLU A 106 0.58 -14.12 -15.58
CA GLU A 106 -0.50 -13.34 -16.18
C GLU A 106 -0.09 -11.87 -16.33
N LEU A 107 0.63 -11.33 -15.34
CA LEU A 107 1.18 -9.99 -15.38
C LEU A 107 2.21 -9.84 -16.51
N ASP A 108 3.10 -10.80 -16.68
CA ASP A 108 4.07 -10.85 -17.80
C ASP A 108 3.36 -10.89 -19.17
N HIS A 109 2.30 -11.69 -19.28
CA HIS A 109 1.54 -11.77 -20.52
C HIS A 109 0.81 -10.45 -20.82
N LEU A 110 0.25 -9.81 -19.80
CA LEU A 110 -0.37 -8.49 -19.92
C LEU A 110 0.65 -7.41 -20.28
N HIS A 111 1.84 -7.45 -19.67
CA HIS A 111 2.94 -6.55 -19.95
C HIS A 111 3.39 -6.67 -21.41
N LYS A 112 3.63 -7.89 -21.91
CA LYS A 112 3.99 -8.15 -23.32
C LYS A 112 2.92 -7.65 -24.29
N PHE A 113 1.64 -7.82 -23.96
CA PHE A 113 0.55 -7.29 -24.77
C PHE A 113 0.61 -5.77 -24.90
N TYR A 114 0.79 -5.05 -23.79
CA TYR A 114 0.88 -3.58 -23.82
C TYR A 114 2.19 -3.08 -24.43
N GLN A 115 3.27 -3.84 -24.30
CA GLN A 115 4.53 -3.55 -24.98
C GLN A 115 4.35 -3.62 -26.50
N GLN A 116 3.75 -4.70 -27.02
CA GLN A 116 3.42 -4.82 -28.44
C GLN A 116 2.49 -3.70 -28.92
N LEU A 117 1.55 -3.29 -28.09
CA LEU A 117 0.65 -2.17 -28.38
C LEU A 117 1.40 -0.83 -28.47
N SER A 118 2.36 -0.61 -27.58
CA SER A 118 3.23 0.56 -27.59
C SER A 118 4.12 0.59 -28.82
N ASP A 119 4.71 -0.54 -29.18
CA ASP A 119 5.58 -0.66 -30.37
C ASP A 119 4.78 -0.33 -31.65
N LEU A 120 3.56 -0.86 -31.77
CA LEU A 120 2.64 -0.56 -32.88
C LEU A 120 2.24 0.93 -32.93
N ALA A 121 2.05 1.56 -31.77
CA ALA A 121 1.72 2.98 -31.66
C ALA A 121 2.93 3.90 -31.90
N GLU A 122 4.15 3.42 -31.72
CA GLU A 122 5.39 4.16 -32.03
C GLU A 122 5.68 4.15 -33.53
N ASP A 123 5.32 3.06 -34.23
CA ASP A 123 5.42 2.94 -35.69
C ASP A 123 4.38 3.82 -36.44
N GLU A 124 3.31 4.24 -35.77
CA GLU A 124 2.30 5.19 -36.28
C GLU A 124 2.54 6.60 -35.67
N ASP A 125 2.96 7.58 -36.48
CA ASP A 125 3.35 8.96 -36.09
C ASP A 125 2.16 9.84 -35.58
N ASP A 126 1.21 9.24 -34.85
CA ASP A 126 0.05 9.90 -34.26
C ASP A 126 -0.19 9.41 -32.82
N ILE A 127 0.32 10.19 -31.86
CA ILE A 127 0.15 10.01 -30.40
C ILE A 127 -1.32 10.11 -29.92
N THR A 128 -2.28 10.45 -30.79
CA THR A 128 -3.70 10.55 -30.45
C THR A 128 -4.52 9.34 -30.88
N CYS A 129 -3.93 8.41 -31.65
CA CYS A 129 -4.54 7.15 -31.99
C CYS A 129 -4.60 6.23 -30.76
N THR A 130 -5.78 6.15 -30.17
CA THR A 130 -6.01 5.29 -29.01
C THR A 130 -6.08 3.83 -29.48
N HIS A 131 -4.96 3.14 -29.50
CA HIS A 131 -4.93 1.67 -29.61
C HIS A 131 -5.44 0.99 -28.34
N SER A 132 -6.37 1.58 -27.56
CA SER A 132 -7.25 0.78 -26.66
C SER A 132 -8.15 -0.18 -27.46
N ILE A 133 -7.95 -0.16 -28.79
CA ILE A 133 -8.45 -0.93 -29.91
C ILE A 133 -9.90 -0.53 -30.19
N ASP A 134 -10.34 -0.62 -31.42
CA ASP A 134 -11.75 -0.86 -31.77
C ASP A 134 -12.42 -2.06 -30.99
N ALA A 135 -11.78 -2.64 -29.95
CA ALA A 135 -12.21 -3.75 -29.09
C ALA A 135 -12.48 -3.36 -27.61
N ALA A 136 -12.74 -2.08 -27.32
CA ALA A 136 -13.79 -1.76 -26.33
C ALA A 136 -15.20 -1.87 -26.94
N GLY A 137 -15.32 -1.92 -28.27
CA GLY A 137 -16.57 -1.71 -29.01
C GLY A 137 -17.75 -2.61 -28.63
N GLU A 138 -17.48 -3.86 -28.23
CA GLU A 138 -18.49 -4.77 -27.64
C GLU A 138 -18.62 -4.64 -26.12
N ASN A 139 -17.52 -4.37 -25.40
CA ASN A 139 -17.49 -4.23 -23.94
C ASN A 139 -18.37 -3.07 -23.43
N HIS A 140 -18.50 -2.01 -24.23
CA HIS A 140 -19.36 -0.84 -23.95
C HIS A 140 -20.85 -1.10 -24.28
N LYS A 141 -21.17 -1.77 -25.40
CA LYS A 141 -22.58 -2.01 -25.80
C LYS A 141 -23.35 -2.92 -24.81
N LEU A 142 -22.67 -3.87 -24.15
CA LEU A 142 -23.27 -4.81 -23.20
C LEU A 142 -23.47 -4.22 -21.78
N LYS A 143 -22.57 -3.34 -21.31
CA LYS A 143 -22.77 -2.64 -20.02
C LYS A 143 -23.98 -1.67 -20.09
N ALA A 144 -24.20 -1.00 -21.23
CA ALA A 144 -25.30 -0.07 -21.46
C ALA A 144 -26.72 -0.71 -21.48
N VAL A 145 -26.84 -1.98 -21.88
CA VAL A 145 -28.12 -2.71 -21.85
C VAL A 145 -28.47 -3.21 -20.44
N ARG A 146 -27.47 -3.46 -19.60
CA ARG A 146 -27.63 -4.07 -18.28
C ARG A 146 -28.01 -3.07 -17.17
N TYR A 147 -27.62 -1.81 -17.31
CA TYR A 147 -27.98 -0.76 -16.34
C TYR A 147 -29.40 -0.21 -16.54
N LYS A 148 -29.96 -0.30 -17.76
CA LYS A 148 -31.34 0.11 -18.11
C LYS A 148 -32.46 -0.84 -17.65
N ARG A 149 -32.12 -1.99 -17.04
CA ARG A 149 -33.07 -3.03 -16.59
C ARG A 149 -33.26 -3.09 -15.06
N LYS A 150 -32.64 -2.17 -14.32
CA LYS A 150 -32.88 -1.89 -12.90
C LYS A 150 -33.43 -0.47 -12.79
#